data_AF-A0A956VPE3-F1
#
_entry.id   AF-A0A956VPE3-F1
#
_cell.length_a   1.000
_cell.length_b   1.000
_cell.length_c   1.000
_cell.angle_alpha   90.00
_cell.angle_beta   90.00
_cell.angle_gamma   90.00
#
_symmetry.space_group_name_H-M   'P 1'
#
loop_
_entity.id
_entity.type
_entity.pdbx_description
1 polymer ?
#
loop_
_entity_poly.entity_id
_entity_poly.type
_entity_poly.pdbx_seq_one_letter_code
_entity_poly.pdbx_strand_id
1 'polypeptide(L)'
;MSGKYRTIVADPPWHVGAGPEWASNGPSRKLEYPTMTFDEIAALPVKAMSADGAHLYIWTINAYLERTYDLARTWGFKPSTLL
;
A
#
# COMPACT_ATOMS: atom_id res chain seq x y z
N MET A 1 -18.16 -11.61 7.97
CA MET A 1 -17.73 -10.75 9.08
C MET A 1 -18.64 -9.54 9.10
N SER A 2 -19.44 -9.35 10.16
CA SER A 2 -20.44 -8.28 10.21
C SER A 2 -19.91 -7.09 11.00
N GLY A 3 -19.13 -6.24 10.35
CA GLY A 3 -18.64 -4.99 10.92
C GLY A 3 -17.69 -4.28 9.96
N LYS A 4 -17.87 -2.97 9.81
CA LYS A 4 -16.92 -2.08 9.13
C LYS A 4 -15.86 -1.62 10.13
N TYR A 5 -14.63 -1.42 9.68
CA TYR A 5 -13.50 -1.02 10.52
C TYR A 5 -13.36 0.49 10.62
N ARG A 6 -13.14 1.00 11.83
CA ARG A 6 -12.82 2.42 12.08
C ARG A 6 -11.33 2.74 11.88
N THR A 7 -10.48 1.73 11.94
CA THR A 7 -9.03 1.87 11.71
C THR A 7 -8.58 0.72 10.82
N ILE A 8 -7.86 1.07 9.75
CA ILE A 8 -7.25 0.12 8.82
C ILE A 8 -5.75 0.42 8.80
N VAL A 9 -4.94 -0.63 8.94
CA VAL A 9 -3.49 -0.57 8.76
C VAL A 9 -3.16 -1.49 7.59
N ALA A 10 -2.48 -0.96 6.59
CA ALA A 10 -2.12 -1.68 5.38
C ALA A 10 -0.60 -1.63 5.18
N ASP A 11 -0.02 -2.80 4.89
CA ASP A 11 1.35 -2.94 4.42
C ASP A 11 1.28 -3.59 3.03
N PRO A 12 1.11 -2.79 1.95
CA PRO A 12 0.87 -3.35 0.64
C PRO A 12 2.11 -4.10 0.11
N PRO A 13 1.93 -5.28 -0.52
CA PRO A 13 3.04 -6.08 -1.03
C PRO A 13 3.57 -5.48 -2.34
N TRP A 14 4.22 -4.31 -2.24
CA TRP A 14 4.68 -3.52 -3.39
C TRP A 14 5.50 -4.35 -4.37
N HIS A 15 5.27 -4.14 -5.66
CA HIS A 15 6.05 -4.78 -6.72
C HIS A 15 7.45 -4.16 -6.80
N VAL A 16 8.35 -4.59 -5.93
CA VAL A 16 9.76 -4.18 -5.86
C VAL A 16 10.69 -5.35 -5.59
N GLY A 17 11.98 -5.16 -5.89
CA GLY A 17 13.03 -6.06 -5.43
C GLY A 17 13.53 -5.70 -4.01
N ALA A 18 14.20 -6.66 -3.38
CA ALA A 18 14.88 -6.48 -2.11
C ALA A 18 16.17 -5.67 -2.30
N GLY A 19 16.16 -4.44 -1.78
CA GLY A 19 17.29 -3.50 -1.83
C GLY A 19 17.40 -2.76 -3.16
N PRO A 20 18.09 -1.61 -3.18
CA PRO A 20 18.24 -0.84 -4.40
C PRO A 20 19.26 -1.51 -5.34
N GLU A 21 19.03 -1.41 -6.64
CA GLU A 21 19.87 -2.03 -7.69
C GLU A 21 21.33 -1.57 -7.60
N TRP A 22 21.54 -0.27 -7.33
CA TRP A 22 22.88 0.32 -7.18
C TRP A 22 23.70 -0.26 -6.02
N ALA A 23 23.04 -0.77 -4.96
CA ALA A 23 23.72 -1.40 -3.83
C ALA A 23 24.01 -2.89 -4.08
N SER A 24 23.41 -3.48 -5.12
CA SER A 24 23.43 -4.92 -5.37
C SER A 24 24.53 -5.35 -6.35
N ASN A 25 25.23 -4.42 -7.01
CA ASN A 25 26.13 -4.69 -8.15
C ASN A 25 25.50 -5.65 -9.18
N GLY A 26 24.20 -5.48 -9.44
CA GLY A 26 23.36 -6.40 -10.21
C GLY A 26 21.88 -6.14 -9.94
N PRO A 27 20.95 -6.92 -10.54
CA PRO A 27 19.52 -6.74 -10.30
C PRO A 27 19.18 -6.94 -8.83
N SER A 28 18.23 -6.15 -8.31
CA SER A 28 17.72 -6.31 -6.95
C SER A 28 17.27 -7.76 -6.72
N ARG A 29 17.56 -8.28 -5.52
CA ARG A 29 17.15 -9.64 -5.15
C ARG A 29 15.62 -9.74 -5.14
N LYS A 30 15.08 -10.94 -5.36
CA LYS A 30 13.64 -11.16 -5.22
C LYS A 30 13.26 -11.13 -3.73
N LEU A 31 12.06 -10.62 -3.44
CA LEU A 31 11.46 -10.75 -2.11
C LEU A 31 11.08 -12.21 -1.87
N GLU A 32 11.11 -12.64 -0.61
CA GLU A 32 10.76 -14.01 -0.20
C GLU A 32 9.24 -14.25 -0.13
N TYR A 33 8.45 -13.20 -0.38
CA TYR A 33 6.99 -13.23 -0.40
C TYR A 33 6.44 -12.74 -1.75
N PRO A 34 5.23 -13.16 -2.15
CA PRO A 34 4.58 -12.68 -3.37
C PRO A 34 4.30 -11.18 -3.32
N THR A 35 4.56 -10.48 -4.43
CA THR A 35 4.20 -9.08 -4.60
C THR A 35 2.95 -8.95 -5.47
N MET A 36 2.31 -7.78 -5.41
CA MET A 36 1.19 -7.41 -6.26
C MET A 36 1.53 -6.15 -7.04
N THR A 37 1.04 -6.09 -8.28
CA THR A 37 1.01 -4.86 -9.06
C THR A 37 0.16 -3.80 -8.36
N PHE A 38 0.36 -2.54 -8.73
CA PHE A 38 -0.43 -1.44 -8.16
C PHE A 38 -1.94 -1.66 -8.38
N ASP A 39 -2.35 -2.14 -9.54
CA ASP A 39 -3.76 -2.32 -9.88
C ASP A 39 -4.40 -3.45 -9.07
N GLU A 40 -3.66 -4.53 -8.81
CA GLU A 40 -4.11 -5.61 -7.91
C GLU A 40 -4.29 -5.12 -6.47
N ILE A 41 -3.36 -4.30 -5.97
CA ILE A 41 -3.48 -3.68 -4.64
C ILE A 41 -4.68 -2.73 -4.61
N ALA A 42 -4.83 -1.88 -5.62
CA ALA A 42 -5.93 -0.91 -5.71
C ALA A 42 -7.31 -1.59 -5.79
N ALA A 43 -7.39 -2.78 -6.39
CA ALA A 43 -8.62 -3.57 -6.48
C ALA A 43 -9.06 -4.21 -5.15
N LEU A 44 -8.22 -4.19 -4.09
CA LEU A 44 -8.60 -4.73 -2.79
C LEU A 44 -9.83 -3.99 -2.23
N PRO A 45 -10.78 -4.70 -1.58
CA PRO A 45 -12.08 -4.15 -1.18
C PRO A 45 -12.01 -3.30 0.10
N VAL A 46 -10.94 -2.53 0.29
CA VAL A 46 -10.69 -1.74 1.51
C VAL A 46 -11.84 -0.78 1.78
N LYS A 47 -12.31 -0.06 0.76
CA LYS A 47 -13.45 0.86 0.87
C LYS A 47 -14.72 0.19 1.41
N ALA A 48 -15.00 -1.04 0.98
CA ALA A 48 -16.19 -1.78 1.41
C ALA A 48 -16.10 -2.20 2.88
N MET A 49 -14.87 -2.37 3.39
CA MET A 49 -14.59 -2.70 4.78
C MET A 49 -14.52 -1.47 5.69
N SER A 50 -14.45 -0.26 5.16
CA SER A 50 -14.30 0.99 5.92
C SER A 50 -15.60 1.51 6.52
N ALA A 51 -15.55 1.91 7.79
CA ALA A 51 -16.61 2.68 8.46
C ALA A 51 -16.56 4.15 8.01
N ASP A 52 -17.67 4.87 8.19
CA ASP A 52 -17.69 6.30 7.95
C ASP A 52 -16.74 7.00 8.93
N GLY A 53 -15.88 7.88 8.42
CA GLY A 53 -14.83 8.52 9.22
C GLY A 53 -13.72 7.57 9.68
N ALA A 54 -13.52 6.43 9.01
CA ALA A 54 -12.40 5.53 9.29
C ALA A 54 -11.05 6.20 9.01
N HIS A 55 -10.03 5.76 9.73
CA HIS A 55 -8.63 6.15 9.49
C HIS A 55 -7.88 5.03 8.78
N LEU A 56 -7.04 5.40 7.83
CA LEU A 56 -6.19 4.50 7.08
C LEU A 56 -4.73 4.87 7.29
N TYR A 57 -3.93 3.90 7.71
CA TYR A 57 -2.47 3.98 7.77
C TYR A 57 -1.91 3.03 6.72
N ILE A 58 -1.12 3.56 5.78
CA ILE A 58 -0.46 2.77 4.74
C ILE A 58 1.04 2.86 4.94
N TRP A 59 1.70 1.72 5.07
CA TRP A 59 3.15 1.67 4.98
C TRP A 59 3.59 1.87 3.52
N THR A 60 4.54 2.77 3.30
CA THR A 60 5.03 3.12 1.95
C THR A 60 6.54 3.23 1.94
N ILE A 61 7.11 3.12 0.75
CA ILE A 61 8.52 3.40 0.46
C ILE A 61 8.64 4.60 -0.49
N ASN A 62 9.83 5.19 -0.57
CA ASN A 62 10.08 6.36 -1.42
C ASN A 62 9.65 6.15 -2.87
N ALA A 63 9.89 4.96 -3.43
CA ALA A 63 9.52 4.62 -4.81
C ALA A 63 8.00 4.62 -5.05
N TYR A 64 7.19 4.48 -4.00
CA TYR A 64 5.72 4.38 -4.07
C TYR A 64 5.01 5.57 -3.42
N LEU A 65 5.72 6.57 -2.89
CA LEU A 65 5.10 7.64 -2.10
C LEU A 65 3.92 8.32 -2.82
N GLU A 66 4.13 8.77 -4.06
CA GLU A 66 3.06 9.41 -4.86
C GLU A 66 1.91 8.44 -5.17
N ARG A 67 2.25 7.18 -5.52
CA ARG A 67 1.26 6.14 -5.80
C ARG A 67 0.46 5.76 -4.56
N THR A 68 1.03 5.83 -3.37
CA THR A 68 0.34 5.58 -2.10
C THR A 68 -0.76 6.61 -1.87
N TYR A 69 -0.57 7.86 -2.29
CA TYR A 69 -1.65 8.85 -2.26
C TYR A 69 -2.79 8.49 -3.23
N ASP A 70 -2.46 8.02 -4.43
CA ASP A 70 -3.48 7.55 -5.39
C ASP A 70 -4.20 6.31 -4.89
N LEU A 71 -3.50 5.41 -4.21
CA LEU A 71 -4.08 4.23 -3.58
C LEU A 71 -5.07 4.63 -2.48
N ALA A 72 -4.68 5.53 -1.58
CA ALA A 72 -5.56 6.05 -0.55
C ALA A 72 -6.83 6.67 -1.15
N ARG A 73 -6.71 7.46 -2.21
CA ARG A 73 -7.86 8.05 -2.93
C ARG A 73 -8.74 6.98 -3.57
N THR A 74 -8.15 5.95 -4.17
CA THR A 74 -8.87 4.83 -4.79
C THR A 74 -9.69 4.06 -3.76
N TRP A 75 -9.14 3.86 -2.56
CA TRP A 75 -9.84 3.26 -1.44
C TRP A 75 -10.84 4.20 -0.73
N GLY A 76 -11.01 5.43 -1.24
CA GLY A 76 -12.00 6.39 -0.74
C GLY A 76 -11.54 7.24 0.44
N PHE A 77 -10.24 7.30 0.70
CA PHE A 77 -9.66 8.12 1.76
C PHE A 77 -9.02 9.39 1.18
N LYS A 78 -8.90 10.43 2.02
CA LYS A 78 -8.17 11.65 1.69
C LYS A 78 -6.80 11.63 2.38
N PRO A 79 -5.68 11.71 1.64
CA PRO A 79 -4.36 11.87 2.26
C PRO A 79 -4.31 13.08 3.20
N SER A 80 -3.70 12.89 4.37
CA SER A 80 -3.58 13.92 5.41
C SER A 80 -2.12 14.22 5.76
N THR A 81 -1.35 13.18 6.06
CA THR A 81 -0.03 13.32 6.68
C THR A 81 0.89 12.18 6.23
N LEU A 82 2.16 12.50 5.99
CA LEU A 82 3.26 11.53 5.90
C LEU A 82 3.97 11.51 7.27
N LEU A 83 4.14 10.32 7.85
CA LEU A 83 4.74 10.11 9.17
C LEU A 83 6.24 9.84 9.08
#